data_AF-A0A518DPF7-F1
#
_entry.id   AF-A0A518DPF7-F1
#
_cell.length_a   1.000
_cell.length_b   1.000
_cell.length_c   1.000
_cell.angle_alpha   90.00
_cell.angle_beta   90.00
_cell.angle_gamma   90.00
#
_symmetry.space_group_name_H-M   'P 1'
#
loop_
_entity.id
_entity.type
_entity.pdbx_description
1 polymer ?
#
loop_
_entity_poly.entity_id
_entity_poly.type
_entity_poly.pdbx_seq_one_letter_code
_entity_poly.pdbx_strand_id
1 'polypeptide(L)'
;MNDYSRSQLVSLGKAQIDGMFARQDDYPVDDSEFLPLVEIVLTAFEAIDRAVAAELWDYAYAVYDRVCKEVEPESTTDENRQLMQSYLLGERRLK
;
A
#
# COMPACT_ATOMS: atom_id res chain seq x y z
N MET A 1 -18.42 5.80 -13.05
CA MET A 1 -18.77 5.62 -11.63
C MET A 1 -19.14 6.97 -11.05
N ASN A 2 -20.16 7.05 -10.18
CA ASN A 2 -20.49 8.32 -9.51
C ASN A 2 -19.56 8.55 -8.30
N ASP A 3 -19.52 9.78 -7.80
CA ASP A 3 -18.58 10.16 -6.73
C ASP A 3 -18.84 9.43 -5.42
N TYR A 4 -20.10 9.10 -5.13
CA TYR A 4 -20.47 8.33 -3.94
C TYR A 4 -19.88 6.92 -3.98
N SER A 5 -20.06 6.19 -5.07
CA SER A 5 -19.48 4.85 -5.27
C SER A 5 -17.96 4.87 -5.25
N ARG A 6 -17.33 5.92 -5.81
CA ARG A 6 -15.87 6.10 -5.74
C ARG A 6 -15.41 6.25 -4.28
N SER A 7 -16.07 7.08 -3.50
CA SER A 7 -15.73 7.30 -2.08
C SER A 7 -15.86 6.02 -1.23
N GLN A 8 -16.85 5.17 -1.55
CA GLN A 8 -17.04 3.88 -0.88
C GLN A 8 -15.91 2.90 -1.22
N LEU A 9 -15.47 2.85 -2.48
CA LEU A 9 -14.35 2.01 -2.90
C LEU A 9 -13.03 2.45 -2.27
N VAL A 10 -12.78 3.76 -2.20
CA VAL A 10 -11.63 4.30 -1.47
C VAL A 10 -11.68 3.90 0.01
N SER A 11 -12.83 4.07 0.65
CA SER A 11 -13.00 3.71 2.07
C SER A 11 -12.77 2.21 2.31
N LEU A 12 -13.30 1.36 1.43
CA LEU A 12 -13.07 -0.08 1.46
C LEU A 12 -11.59 -0.42 1.29
N GLY A 13 -10.92 0.17 0.29
CA GLY A 13 -9.51 -0.08 0.02
C GLY A 13 -8.61 0.35 1.19
N LYS A 14 -8.87 1.52 1.80
CA LYS A 14 -8.14 1.97 2.99
C LYS A 14 -8.30 1.00 4.16
N ALA A 15 -9.53 0.54 4.43
CA ALA A 15 -9.79 -0.46 5.47
C ALA A 15 -9.08 -1.80 5.19
N GLN A 16 -8.99 -2.22 3.92
CA GLN A 16 -8.24 -3.42 3.54
C GLN A 16 -6.74 -3.24 3.77
N ILE A 17 -6.16 -2.11 3.38
CA ILE A 17 -4.74 -1.78 3.62
C ILE A 17 -4.47 -1.77 5.12
N ASP A 18 -5.26 -1.04 5.92
CA ASP A 18 -5.10 -0.98 7.37
C ASP A 18 -5.16 -2.37 8.00
N GLY A 19 -6.11 -3.21 7.58
CA GLY A 19 -6.24 -4.58 8.08
C GLY A 19 -5.06 -5.49 7.70
N MET A 20 -4.50 -5.32 6.50
CA MET A 20 -3.31 -6.07 6.07
C MET A 20 -2.08 -5.69 6.89
N PHE A 21 -1.86 -4.40 7.14
CA PHE A 21 -0.74 -3.91 7.95
C PHE A 21 -0.91 -4.23 9.43
N ALA A 22 -2.11 -4.11 10.00
CA ALA A 22 -2.36 -4.53 11.39
C ALA A 22 -2.11 -6.03 11.59
N ARG A 23 -2.45 -6.86 10.60
CA ARG A 23 -2.10 -8.29 10.63
C ARG A 23 -0.59 -8.53 10.60
N GLN A 24 0.15 -7.72 9.85
CA GLN A 24 1.60 -7.79 9.76
C GLN A 24 2.25 -7.46 11.12
N ASP A 25 1.68 -6.53 11.88
CA ASP A 25 2.17 -6.22 13.24
C ASP A 25 1.99 -7.42 14.20
N ASP A 26 0.86 -8.11 14.13
CA ASP A 26 0.56 -9.28 14.98
C ASP A 26 1.31 -10.56 14.53
N TYR A 27 1.56 -10.69 13.22
CA TYR A 27 2.14 -11.88 12.59
C TYR A 27 3.15 -11.48 11.49
N PRO A 28 4.32 -10.96 11.89
CA PRO A 28 5.27 -10.38 10.95
C PRO A 28 5.85 -11.44 10.01
N VAL A 29 5.74 -11.18 8.71
CA VAL A 29 6.50 -11.88 7.66
C VAL A 29 7.48 -10.92 7.00
N ASP A 30 8.36 -11.39 6.13
CA ASP A 30 9.27 -10.52 5.40
C ASP A 30 8.52 -9.62 4.40
N ASP A 31 9.00 -8.39 4.19
CA ASP A 31 8.39 -7.45 3.24
C ASP A 31 8.38 -7.97 1.80
N SER A 32 9.35 -8.82 1.43
CA SER A 32 9.37 -9.52 0.14
C SER A 32 8.26 -10.55 -0.02
N GLU A 33 7.65 -11.02 1.08
CA GLU A 33 6.46 -11.88 1.07
C GLU A 33 5.16 -11.06 1.20
N PHE A 34 5.17 -10.00 2.00
CA PHE A 34 3.99 -9.19 2.32
C PHE A 34 3.62 -8.19 1.22
N LEU A 35 4.57 -7.37 0.75
CA LEU A 35 4.27 -6.27 -0.16
C LEU A 35 3.76 -6.70 -1.54
N PRO A 36 4.18 -7.84 -2.12
CA PRO A 36 3.52 -8.38 -3.30
C PRO A 36 2.03 -8.67 -3.11
N LEU A 37 1.59 -9.05 -1.90
CA LEU A 37 0.17 -9.25 -1.61
C LEU A 37 -0.59 -7.92 -1.57
N VAL A 38 0.02 -6.88 -0.99
CA VAL A 38 -0.52 -5.51 -1.02
C VAL A 38 -0.66 -5.03 -2.47
N GLU A 39 0.36 -5.27 -3.30
CA GLU A 39 0.33 -4.93 -4.73
C GLU A 39 -0.85 -5.60 -5.44
N ILE A 40 -1.06 -6.90 -5.24
CA ILE A 40 -2.17 -7.64 -5.86
C ILE A 40 -3.52 -7.00 -5.54
N VAL A 41 -3.74 -6.59 -4.29
CA VAL A 41 -4.98 -5.93 -3.87
C VAL A 41 -5.12 -4.57 -4.57
N LEU A 42 -4.06 -3.76 -4.60
CA LEU A 42 -4.08 -2.44 -5.24
C LEU A 42 -4.27 -2.54 -6.76
N THR A 43 -3.64 -3.52 -7.42
CA THR A 43 -3.85 -3.81 -8.84
C THR A 43 -5.28 -4.24 -9.14
N ALA A 44 -5.96 -4.95 -8.23
CA ALA A 44 -7.38 -5.26 -8.40
C ALA A 44 -8.24 -3.98 -8.42
N PHE A 45 -7.93 -2.97 -7.61
CA PHE A 45 -8.60 -1.67 -7.68
C PHE A 45 -8.30 -0.94 -8.99
N GLU A 46 -7.11 -1.08 -9.58
CA GLU A 46 -6.79 -0.47 -10.88
C GLU A 46 -7.66 -0.99 -12.02
N ALA A 47 -8.01 -2.27 -11.97
CA ALA A 47 -8.92 -2.88 -12.92
C ALA A 47 -10.36 -2.34 -12.79
N ILE A 48 -10.71 -1.78 -11.62
CA ILE A 48 -12.04 -1.21 -11.33
C ILE A 48 -12.07 0.29 -11.65
N ASP A 49 -11.17 1.07 -11.06
CA ASP A 49 -11.02 2.52 -11.29
C ASP A 49 -9.59 2.96 -10.96
N ARG A 50 -8.87 3.43 -11.99
CA ARG A 50 -7.48 3.90 -11.87
C ARG A 50 -7.31 5.09 -10.93
N ALA A 51 -8.31 5.97 -10.81
CA ALA A 51 -8.24 7.11 -9.90
C ALA A 51 -8.37 6.66 -8.43
N VAL A 52 -9.26 5.69 -8.17
CA VAL A 52 -9.34 5.05 -6.84
C VAL A 52 -8.02 4.39 -6.50
N ALA A 53 -7.47 3.62 -7.43
CA ALA A 53 -6.22 2.93 -7.18
C ALA A 53 -5.04 3.87 -6.95
N ALA A 54 -4.96 5.00 -7.67
CA ALA A 54 -3.93 6.01 -7.43
C ALA A 54 -4.00 6.54 -5.99
N GLU A 55 -5.19 6.86 -5.49
CA GLU A 55 -5.37 7.30 -4.10
C GLU A 55 -5.01 6.20 -3.10
N LEU A 56 -5.37 4.95 -3.38
CA LEU A 56 -5.04 3.81 -2.51
C LEU A 56 -3.55 3.49 -2.50
N TRP A 57 -2.85 3.69 -3.62
CA TRP A 57 -1.38 3.59 -3.67
C TRP A 57 -0.73 4.64 -2.79
N ASP A 58 -1.15 5.91 -2.90
CA ASP A 58 -0.63 6.97 -2.04
C ASP A 58 -0.89 6.68 -0.56
N TYR A 59 -2.06 6.13 -0.24
CA TYR A 59 -2.39 5.69 1.12
C TYR A 59 -1.49 4.54 1.59
N ALA A 60 -1.30 3.50 0.78
CA ALA A 60 -0.43 2.37 1.11
C ALA A 60 1.02 2.82 1.35
N TYR A 61 1.55 3.72 0.53
CA TYR A 61 2.87 4.32 0.76
C TYR A 61 2.94 5.08 2.08
N ALA A 62 1.91 5.85 2.43
CA ALA A 62 1.87 6.59 3.69
C ALA A 62 1.79 5.67 4.92
N VAL A 63 1.04 4.56 4.82
CA VAL A 63 0.98 3.55 5.88
C VAL A 63 2.34 2.86 6.04
N TYR A 64 2.97 2.43 4.94
CA TYR A 64 4.28 1.81 4.96
C TYR A 64 5.36 2.75 5.52
N ASP A 65 5.39 4.02 5.11
CA ASP A 65 6.31 5.04 5.64
C ASP A 65 6.17 5.19 7.17
N ARG A 66 4.94 5.20 7.69
CA ARG A 66 4.71 5.26 9.14
C ARG A 66 5.29 4.03 9.84
N VAL A 67 5.03 2.83 9.32
CA VAL A 67 5.54 1.58 9.90
C VAL A 67 7.06 1.53 9.87
N CYS A 68 7.70 1.92 8.76
CA CYS A 68 9.16 2.01 8.67
C CYS A 68 9.72 2.98 9.72
N LYS A 69 9.11 4.15 9.91
CA LYS A 69 9.56 5.14 10.90
C LYS A 69 9.33 4.74 12.36
N GLU A 70 8.40 3.83 12.64
CA GLU A 70 8.27 3.25 13.98
C GLU A 70 9.49 2.37 14.33
N VAL A 71 10.13 1.77 13.31
CA VAL A 71 11.32 0.93 13.46
C VAL A 71 12.61 1.74 13.30
N GLU A 72 12.68 2.61 12.30
CA GLU A 72 13.81 3.47 11.95
C GLU A 72 13.35 4.93 11.79
N PRO A 73 13.26 5.70 12.90
CA PRO A 73 12.70 7.06 12.91
C PRO A 73 13.42 8.07 12.02
N GLU A 74 14.68 7.83 11.70
CA GLU A 74 15.51 8.70 10.85
C GLU A 74 15.32 8.44 9.36
N SER A 75 14.62 7.35 8.99
CA SER A 75 14.30 7.05 7.59
C SER A 75 13.42 8.14 6.98
N THR A 76 13.71 8.49 5.73
CA THR A 76 12.93 9.48 4.98
C THR A 76 11.76 8.83 4.25
N THR A 77 10.72 9.62 3.95
CA THR A 77 9.58 9.14 3.16
C THR A 77 9.98 8.66 1.76
N ASP A 78 11.00 9.26 1.15
CA ASP A 78 11.48 8.85 -0.16
C ASP A 78 12.23 7.51 -0.08
N GLU A 79 13.07 7.31 0.94
CA GLU A 79 13.74 6.02 1.19
C GLU A 79 12.74 4.91 1.45
N ASN A 80 11.74 5.14 2.30
CA ASN A 80 10.71 4.14 2.61
C ASN A 80 9.85 3.82 1.39
N ARG A 81 9.51 4.81 0.57
CA ARG A 81 8.82 4.59 -0.70
C ARG A 81 9.66 3.75 -1.66
N GLN A 82 10.95 4.06 -1.82
CA GLN A 82 11.86 3.29 -2.66
C GLN A 82 12.03 1.85 -2.15
N LEU A 83 12.12 1.68 -0.83
CA LEU A 83 12.18 0.38 -0.18
C LEU A 83 10.93 -0.44 -0.50
N MET A 84 9.73 0.11 -0.29
CA MET A 84 8.47 -0.55 -0.65
C MET A 84 8.47 -0.96 -2.12
N GLN A 85 8.87 -0.04 -3.01
CA GLN A 85 8.93 -0.27 -4.45
C GLN A 85 9.94 -1.36 -4.85
N SER A 86 11.01 -1.57 -4.08
CA SER A 86 12.00 -2.61 -4.38
C SER A 86 11.42 -4.03 -4.25
N TYR A 87 10.41 -4.20 -3.40
CA TYR A 87 9.72 -5.47 -3.13
C TYR A 87 8.57 -5.76 -4.09
N LEU A 88 8.06 -4.75 -4.80
CA LEU A 88 6.96 -4.92 -5.76
C LEU A 88 7.39 -5.77 -6.96
N LEU A 89 6.42 -6.37 -7.64
CA LEU A 89 6.62 -7.23 -8.81
C LEU A 89 6.19 -6.56 -10.12
N GLY A 90 5.27 -5.60 -10.06
CA GLY A 90 4.64 -4.96 -11.22
C GLY A 90 5.27 -3.64 -11.67
N GLU A 91 4.48 -2.82 -12.35
CA GLU A 91 4.94 -1.58 -13.01
C GLU A 91 5.52 -0.54 -12.05
N ARG A 92 5.16 -0.61 -10.76
CA ARG A 92 5.64 0.31 -9.72
C ARG A 92 6.93 -0.14 -9.05
N ARG A 93 7.48 -1.28 -9.46
CA ARG A 93 8.76 -1.76 -8.96
C ARG A 93 9.89 -0.79 -9.33
N LEU A 94 10.72 -0.45 -8.35
CA LEU A 94 11.95 0.30 -8.60
C LEU A 94 12.96 -0.62 -9.32
N LYS A 95 13.45 -0.16 -10.47
CA LYS A 95 14.43 -0.89 -11.29
C LYS A 95 15.85 -0.61 -10.88
#